data_AF-V9LEV9-F1
#
_entry.id   AF-V9LEV9-F1
#
_cell.length_a   1.000
_cell.length_b   1.000
_cell.length_c   1.000
_cell.angle_alpha   90.00
_cell.angle_beta   90.00
_cell.angle_gamma   90.00
#
_symmetry.space_group_name_H-M   'P 1'
#
loop_
_entity.id
_entity.type
_entity.pdbx_description
1 polymer ?
#
loop_
_entity_poly.entity_id
_entity_poly.type
_entity_poly.pdbx_seq_one_letter_code
_entity_poly.pdbx_strand_id
1 'polypeptide(L)'
;MLLLSGLKLRVLCLLHTDLHTAEVVRAVSHLASSVLELSPLPPTNAPRGLSPFVPTCRAHSIHKRRAGKAIRKVENISVQPGFILQSVPELTGSQTGAESDTSQADPAANLTFRLRLTEEEREARERLSLPFHFTTERKTRLLRGVRGAGQGQIYYQPDSGDDIDDEDPDDDLDV
;
A
#
# COMPACT_ATOMS: atom_id res chain seq x y z
N MET A 1 21.69 -3.75 -44.40
CA MET A 1 22.09 -3.58 -42.99
C MET A 1 20.82 -3.28 -42.20
N LEU A 2 20.12 -4.33 -41.75
CA LEU A 2 18.85 -4.17 -41.02
C LEU A 2 19.18 -3.91 -39.55
N LEU A 3 18.82 -2.72 -39.07
CA LEU A 3 18.84 -2.39 -37.64
C LEU A 3 17.93 -3.36 -36.89
N LEU A 4 18.51 -4.19 -36.02
CA LEU A 4 17.81 -4.95 -34.99
C LEU A 4 17.35 -3.99 -33.88
N SER A 5 16.49 -3.04 -34.21
CA SER A 5 15.82 -2.19 -33.23
C SER A 5 14.70 -3.00 -32.58
N GLY A 6 14.95 -3.60 -31.41
CA GLY A 6 13.85 -4.10 -30.55
C GLY A 6 14.10 -5.31 -29.66
N LEU A 7 15.28 -5.93 -29.64
CA LEU A 7 15.51 -7.09 -28.77
C LEU A 7 15.70 -6.66 -27.30
N LYS A 8 14.65 -6.82 -26.49
CA LYS A 8 14.75 -6.73 -25.01
C LYS A 8 15.41 -7.99 -24.47
N LEU A 9 16.72 -7.93 -24.22
CA LEU A 9 17.43 -8.99 -23.50
C LEU A 9 16.93 -9.04 -22.05
N ARG A 10 16.51 -10.23 -21.60
CA ARG A 10 16.21 -10.51 -20.19
C ARG A 10 17.27 -11.46 -19.66
N VAL A 11 17.94 -11.07 -18.58
CA VAL A 11 18.94 -11.89 -17.90
C VAL A 11 18.33 -12.37 -16.59
N LEU A 12 18.38 -13.69 -16.36
CA LEU A 12 18.05 -14.32 -15.09
C LEU A 12 19.35 -14.77 -14.43
N CYS A 13 19.55 -14.43 -13.16
CA CYS A 13 20.71 -14.84 -12.38
C CYS A 13 20.23 -15.46 -11.06
N LEU A 14 20.87 -16.55 -10.65
CA LEU A 14 20.67 -17.17 -9.35
C LEU A 14 21.90 -16.86 -8.49
N LEU A 15 21.67 -16.26 -7.32
CA LEU A 15 22.71 -15.84 -6.39
C LEU A 15 22.51 -16.52 -5.05
N HIS A 16 23.53 -17.23 -4.59
CA HIS A 16 23.58 -17.85 -3.27
C HIS A 16 24.11 -16.86 -2.24
N THR A 17 23.25 -16.38 -1.34
CA THR A 17 23.59 -15.30 -0.38
C THR A 17 24.60 -15.72 0.68
N ASP A 18 24.76 -17.01 0.92
CA ASP A 18 25.72 -17.62 1.84
C ASP A 18 27.16 -17.64 1.31
N LEU A 19 27.36 -17.50 0.00
CA LEU A 19 28.67 -17.52 -0.66
C LEU A 19 29.26 -16.14 -0.93
N HIS A 20 28.52 -15.07 -0.62
CA HIS A 20 28.89 -13.69 -0.94
C HIS A 20 28.77 -12.76 0.26
N THR A 21 29.52 -11.66 0.24
CA THR A 21 29.37 -10.61 1.25
C THR A 21 28.06 -9.85 1.05
N ALA A 22 27.50 -9.33 2.15
CA ALA A 22 26.27 -8.55 2.11
C ALA A 22 26.35 -7.33 1.17
N GLU A 23 27.55 -6.76 0.99
CA GLU A 23 27.79 -5.64 0.09
C GLU A 23 27.61 -6.04 -1.39
N VAL A 24 28.16 -7.19 -1.79
CA VAL A 24 28.03 -7.71 -3.16
C VAL A 24 26.58 -8.07 -3.45
N VAL A 25 25.91 -8.74 -2.51
CA VAL A 25 24.48 -9.08 -2.63
C VAL A 25 23.66 -7.80 -2.80
N ARG A 26 23.93 -6.75 -2.01
CA ARG A 26 23.24 -5.47 -2.12
C ARG A 26 23.52 -4.77 -3.45
N ALA A 27 24.76 -4.79 -3.94
CA ALA A 27 25.12 -4.18 -5.23
C ALA A 27 24.41 -4.87 -6.40
N VAL A 28 24.38 -6.21 -6.43
CA VAL A 28 23.69 -6.99 -7.46
C VAL A 28 22.18 -6.75 -7.38
N SER A 29 21.59 -6.78 -6.20
CA SER A 29 20.18 -6.46 -5.98
C SER A 29 19.81 -5.03 -6.38
N HIS A 30 20.73 -4.08 -6.22
CA HIS A 30 20.53 -2.70 -6.68
C HIS A 30 20.55 -2.59 -8.21
N LEU A 31 21.41 -3.35 -8.89
CA LEU A 31 21.48 -3.39 -10.36
C LEU A 31 20.29 -4.12 -11.00
N ALA A 32 19.73 -5.12 -10.30
CA ALA A 32 18.61 -5.90 -10.80
C ALA A 32 17.32 -5.06 -10.93
N SER A 33 16.57 -5.31 -12.01
CA SER A 33 15.22 -4.75 -12.21
C SER A 33 14.15 -5.47 -11.38
N SER A 34 14.32 -6.77 -11.19
CA SER A 34 13.51 -7.59 -10.29
C SER A 34 14.41 -8.43 -9.41
N VAL A 35 14.07 -8.53 -8.13
CA VAL A 35 14.74 -9.40 -7.15
C VAL A 35 13.70 -10.35 -6.58
N LEU A 36 14.04 -11.63 -6.53
CA LEU A 36 13.24 -12.67 -5.89
C LEU A 36 14.12 -13.35 -4.85
N GLU A 37 13.81 -13.14 -3.59
CA GLU A 37 14.51 -13.75 -2.46
C GLU A 37 13.64 -14.85 -1.85
N LEU A 38 14.21 -16.03 -1.64
CA LEU A 38 13.52 -17.17 -1.06
C LEU A 38 14.10 -17.45 0.33
N SER A 39 13.24 -17.47 1.34
CA SER A 39 13.61 -17.88 2.69
C SER A 39 12.87 -19.17 3.07
N PRO A 40 13.54 -20.14 3.71
CA PRO A 40 12.88 -21.34 4.19
C PRO A 40 11.93 -20.98 5.34
N LEU A 41 10.74 -21.58 5.35
CA LEU A 41 9.83 -21.46 6.48
C LEU A 41 10.11 -22.61 7.46
N PRO A 42 10.11 -22.39 8.78
CA PRO A 42 10.23 -23.48 9.73
C PRO A 42 9.13 -24.52 9.50
N PRO A 43 9.39 -25.81 9.75
CA PRO A 43 8.36 -26.84 9.64
C PRO A 43 7.24 -26.53 10.63
N THR A 44 6.11 -26.05 10.11
CA THR A 44 4.94 -25.75 10.94
C THR A 44 4.32 -27.06 11.41
N ASN A 45 4.34 -27.30 12.72
CA ASN A 45 3.61 -28.39 13.37
C ASN A 45 2.10 -28.08 13.42
N ALA A 46 1.49 -27.70 12.30
CA ALA A 46 0.06 -27.49 12.23
C ALA A 46 -0.63 -28.85 12.40
N PRO A 47 -1.68 -28.95 13.25
CA PRO A 47 -2.48 -30.16 13.32
C PRO A 47 -3.01 -30.46 11.92
N ARG A 48 -2.76 -31.69 11.46
CA ARG A 48 -3.25 -32.25 10.19
C ARG A 48 -4.76 -32.05 10.12
N GLY A 49 -5.23 -31.00 9.44
CA GLY A 49 -6.67 -30.77 9.33
C GLY A 49 -7.12 -29.41 8.77
N LEU A 50 -6.28 -28.36 8.81
CA LEU A 50 -6.72 -27.01 8.44
C LEU A 50 -6.35 -26.55 7.01
N SER A 51 -5.32 -27.14 6.37
CA SER A 51 -5.10 -26.96 4.93
C SER A 51 -4.34 -28.16 4.32
N PRO A 52 -4.62 -28.54 3.06
CA PRO A 52 -3.87 -29.58 2.35
C PRO A 52 -2.47 -29.13 1.88
N PHE A 53 -2.14 -27.83 2.02
CA PHE A 53 -0.89 -27.24 1.54
C PHE A 53 -0.11 -26.62 2.70
N VAL A 54 1.02 -27.25 3.06
CA VAL A 54 1.97 -26.70 4.02
C VAL A 54 2.91 -25.75 3.26
N PRO A 55 3.00 -24.47 3.62
CA PRO A 55 3.96 -23.56 3.00
C PRO A 55 5.39 -24.02 3.31
N THR A 56 6.20 -24.15 2.28
CA THR A 56 7.58 -24.67 2.38
C THR A 56 8.61 -23.54 2.39
N CYS A 57 8.31 -22.42 1.75
CA CYS A 57 9.18 -21.26 1.71
C CYS A 57 8.37 -19.97 1.59
N ARG A 58 9.03 -18.86 1.93
CA ARG A 58 8.51 -17.50 1.77
C ARG A 58 9.31 -16.78 0.70
N ALA A 59 8.61 -16.25 -0.30
CA ALA A 59 9.19 -15.49 -1.39
C ALA A 59 8.98 -13.99 -1.16
N HIS A 60 10.08 -13.23 -1.17
CA HIS A 60 10.06 -11.77 -1.17
C HIS A 60 10.42 -11.29 -2.58
N SER A 61 9.46 -10.69 -3.26
CA SER A 61 9.62 -10.17 -4.62
C SER A 61 9.68 -8.65 -4.61
N ILE A 62 10.65 -8.08 -5.32
CA ILE A 62 10.78 -6.64 -5.53
C ILE A 62 10.89 -6.39 -7.03
N HIS A 63 10.04 -5.55 -7.60
CA HIS A 63 10.13 -5.11 -8.99
C HIS A 63 10.24 -3.59 -9.10
N LYS A 64 11.31 -3.10 -9.72
CA LYS A 64 11.57 -1.67 -9.93
C LYS A 64 10.98 -1.23 -11.26
N ARG A 65 9.98 -0.35 -11.21
CA ARG A 65 9.38 0.26 -12.40
C ARG A 65 10.34 1.28 -13.01
N ARG A 66 10.12 1.63 -14.28
CA ARG A 66 10.90 2.68 -14.97
C ARG A 66 10.78 4.05 -14.30
N ALA A 67 9.65 4.33 -13.66
CA ALA A 67 9.37 5.55 -12.89
C ALA A 67 9.97 5.55 -11.47
N GLY A 68 10.83 4.58 -11.12
CA GLY A 68 11.50 4.52 -9.81
C GLY A 68 10.68 3.88 -8.68
N LYS A 69 9.32 3.85 -8.77
CA LYS A 69 8.46 3.13 -7.80
C LYS A 69 8.81 1.63 -7.79
N ALA A 70 9.05 1.08 -6.60
CA ALA A 70 9.35 -0.34 -6.42
C ALA A 70 8.14 -1.08 -5.83
N ILE A 71 7.62 -2.08 -6.56
CA ILE A 71 6.52 -2.93 -6.11
C ILE A 71 7.12 -4.05 -5.27
N ARG A 72 6.59 -4.25 -4.06
CA ARG A 72 7.02 -5.32 -3.14
C ARG A 72 5.87 -6.30 -2.95
N LYS A 73 6.17 -7.58 -3.00
CA LYS A 73 5.18 -8.65 -2.80
C LYS A 73 5.80 -9.75 -1.95
N VAL A 74 5.05 -10.22 -0.97
CA VAL A 74 5.46 -11.32 -0.10
C VAL A 74 4.43 -12.43 -0.18
N GLU A 75 4.88 -13.63 -0.51
CA GLU A 75 4.01 -14.79 -0.68
C GLU A 75 4.60 -16.01 0.02
N ASN A 76 3.73 -16.83 0.60
CA ASN A 76 4.13 -18.16 1.05
C ASN A 76 3.88 -19.15 -0.08
N ILE A 77 4.87 -19.97 -0.39
CA ILE A 77 4.82 -20.91 -1.50
C ILE A 77 4.91 -22.32 -0.93
N SER A 78 3.98 -23.17 -1.36
CA SER A 78 4.07 -24.62 -1.17
C SER A 78 4.61 -25.25 -2.46
N VAL A 79 5.72 -25.97 -2.33
CA VAL A 79 6.33 -26.75 -3.41
C VAL A 79 5.85 -28.19 -3.29
N GLN A 80 5.01 -28.63 -4.22
CA GLN A 80 4.53 -30.01 -4.27
C GLN A 80 5.55 -30.94 -4.96
N PRO A 81 5.44 -32.27 -4.77
CA PRO A 81 6.19 -33.23 -5.57
C PRO A 81 6.00 -32.95 -7.07
N GLY A 82 7.10 -32.93 -7.83
CA GLY A 82 7.09 -32.54 -9.24
C GLY A 82 7.30 -31.05 -9.52
N PHE A 83 7.77 -30.26 -8.52
CA PHE A 83 8.11 -28.84 -8.65
C PHE A 83 6.93 -27.93 -9.02
N ILE A 84 5.72 -28.33 -8.62
CA ILE A 84 4.52 -27.50 -8.80
C ILE A 84 4.47 -26.48 -7.66
N LEU A 85 4.47 -25.20 -8.03
CA LEU A 85 4.42 -24.08 -7.10
C LEU A 85 2.97 -23.65 -6.88
N GLN A 86 2.56 -23.53 -5.62
CA GLN A 86 1.26 -22.98 -5.25
C GLN A 86 1.44 -21.86 -4.23
N SER A 87 0.88 -20.68 -4.55
CA SER A 87 0.78 -19.58 -3.59
C SER A 87 -0.24 -19.98 -2.52
N VAL A 88 0.20 -20.02 -1.28
CA VAL A 88 -0.64 -20.25 -0.10
C VAL A 88 -0.92 -18.88 0.50
N PRO A 89 -2.14 -18.35 0.38
CA PRO A 89 -2.50 -17.14 1.10
C PRO A 89 -2.35 -17.41 2.60
N GLU A 90 -1.76 -16.46 3.33
CA GLU A 90 -1.84 -16.51 4.78
C GLU A 90 -3.32 -16.48 5.15
N LEU A 91 -3.78 -17.50 5.90
CA LEU A 91 -5.07 -17.42 6.62
C LEU A 91 -4.93 -16.42 7.78
N THR A 92 -4.44 -15.22 7.50
CA THR A 92 -4.82 -14.04 8.26
C THR A 92 -6.23 -13.73 7.83
N GLY A 93 -7.19 -13.87 8.74
CA GLY A 93 -8.59 -13.55 8.49
C GLY A 93 -8.71 -12.21 7.78
N SER A 94 -9.01 -12.29 6.48
CA SER A 94 -9.53 -11.15 5.74
C SER A 94 -10.90 -10.87 6.32
N GLN A 95 -11.08 -9.64 6.74
CA GLN A 95 -12.31 -9.12 7.29
C GLN A 95 -13.46 -9.34 6.29
N THR A 96 -14.56 -9.94 6.75
CA THR A 96 -15.89 -9.76 6.15
C THR A 96 -16.89 -9.78 7.29
N GLY A 97 -17.71 -8.74 7.35
CA GLY A 97 -18.69 -8.52 8.40
C GLY A 97 -19.60 -9.72 8.65
N ALA A 98 -19.62 -10.17 9.88
CA ALA A 98 -20.77 -10.79 10.51
C ALA A 98 -20.64 -10.45 11.99
N GLU A 99 -21.65 -9.74 12.50
CA GLU A 99 -21.85 -9.46 13.91
C GLU A 99 -21.58 -10.73 14.72
N SER A 100 -20.49 -10.71 15.49
CA SER A 100 -20.28 -11.68 16.56
C SER A 100 -19.68 -10.92 17.72
N ASP A 101 -20.56 -10.61 18.67
CA ASP A 101 -20.24 -10.19 20.03
C ASP A 101 -19.24 -11.18 20.64
N THR A 102 -17.95 -10.89 20.46
CA THR A 102 -16.90 -11.40 21.32
C THR A 102 -16.01 -10.23 21.65
N SER A 103 -15.86 -10.00 22.95
CA SER A 103 -15.17 -8.85 23.55
C SER A 103 -13.71 -8.80 23.12
N GLN A 104 -13.44 -8.25 21.94
CA GLN A 104 -12.09 -7.90 21.52
C GLN A 104 -11.59 -6.79 22.44
N ALA A 105 -10.44 -7.04 23.07
CA ALA A 105 -9.71 -6.03 23.80
C ALA A 105 -9.49 -4.83 22.87
N ASP A 106 -9.87 -3.64 23.34
CA ASP A 106 -9.81 -2.42 22.57
C ASP A 106 -8.38 -2.17 22.06
N PRO A 107 -8.12 -2.15 20.74
CA PRO A 107 -6.77 -1.95 20.20
C PRO A 107 -6.18 -0.59 20.61
N ALA A 108 -7.01 0.36 21.04
CA ALA A 108 -6.59 1.65 21.55
C ALA A 108 -6.26 1.67 23.06
N ALA A 109 -6.42 0.57 23.79
CA ALA A 109 -6.29 0.54 25.26
C ALA A 109 -4.88 0.84 25.78
N ASN A 110 -3.83 0.54 25.00
CA ASN A 110 -2.42 0.71 25.40
C ASN A 110 -1.76 1.99 24.85
N LEU A 111 -2.55 2.91 24.29
CA LEU A 111 -2.00 4.17 23.79
C LEU A 111 -1.83 5.18 24.92
N THR A 112 -0.72 5.92 24.88
CA THR A 112 -0.46 7.04 25.80
C THR A 112 -1.38 8.24 25.54
N PHE A 113 -2.18 8.19 24.48
CA PHE A 113 -3.19 9.18 24.09
C PHE A 113 -4.48 8.49 23.66
N ARG A 114 -5.63 9.14 23.87
CA ARG A 114 -6.94 8.58 23.53
C ARG A 114 -7.26 8.84 22.06
N LEU A 115 -7.63 7.78 21.33
CA LEU A 115 -8.12 7.89 19.94
C LEU A 115 -9.62 8.18 19.85
N ARG A 116 -10.37 7.91 20.93
CA ARG A 116 -11.82 8.17 21.01
C ARG A 116 -12.05 9.41 21.86
N LEU A 117 -13.00 10.22 21.41
CA LEU A 117 -13.53 11.33 22.20
C LEU A 117 -14.49 10.76 23.24
N THR A 118 -14.47 11.32 24.45
CA THR A 118 -15.60 11.15 25.38
C THR A 118 -16.83 11.87 24.83
N GLU A 119 -18.01 11.54 25.33
CA GLU A 119 -19.24 12.21 24.91
C GLU A 119 -19.17 13.73 25.15
N GLU A 120 -18.56 14.13 26.27
CA GLU A 120 -18.31 15.53 26.60
C GLU A 120 -17.36 16.21 25.61
N GLU A 121 -16.28 15.53 25.21
CA GLU A 121 -15.31 16.04 24.22
C GLU A 121 -15.92 16.12 22.82
N ARG A 122 -16.80 15.16 22.46
CA ARG A 122 -17.56 15.16 21.21
C ARG A 122 -18.52 16.35 21.16
N GLU A 123 -19.31 16.55 22.22
CA GLU A 123 -20.20 17.71 22.33
C GLU A 123 -19.43 19.03 22.28
N ALA A 124 -18.29 19.11 22.98
CA ALA A 124 -17.44 20.29 22.94
C ALA A 124 -16.95 20.57 21.51
N ARG A 125 -16.46 19.56 20.81
CA ARG A 125 -16.01 19.66 19.41
C ARG A 125 -17.13 20.12 18.48
N GLU A 126 -18.35 19.63 18.66
CA GLU A 126 -19.50 20.02 17.82
C GLU A 126 -19.95 21.46 18.07
N ARG A 127 -19.80 21.97 19.29
CA ARG A 127 -20.11 23.37 19.65
C ARG A 127 -19.02 24.34 19.22
N LEU A 128 -17.81 23.88 18.88
CA LEU A 128 -16.74 24.73 18.40
C LEU A 128 -17.08 25.27 17.00
N SER A 129 -17.29 26.58 16.93
CA SER A 129 -17.41 27.26 15.63
C SER A 129 -16.04 27.42 14.98
N LEU A 130 -15.86 26.79 13.81
CA LEU A 130 -14.63 26.94 13.03
C LEU A 130 -14.61 28.32 12.36
N PRO A 131 -13.55 29.15 12.55
CA PRO A 131 -13.50 30.53 12.07
C PRO A 131 -13.75 30.72 10.57
N PHE A 132 -13.45 29.70 9.76
CA PHE A 132 -13.54 29.75 8.29
C PHE A 132 -14.53 28.74 7.69
N HIS A 133 -15.25 27.99 8.52
CA HIS A 133 -16.29 27.07 8.04
C HIS A 133 -17.62 27.81 7.97
N PHE A 134 -17.86 28.47 6.83
CA PHE A 134 -19.13 29.15 6.59
C PHE A 134 -20.20 28.16 6.16
N THR A 135 -21.42 28.32 6.67
CA THR A 135 -22.59 27.65 6.09
C THR A 135 -22.70 27.98 4.60
N THR A 136 -23.29 27.10 3.81
CA THR A 136 -23.51 27.32 2.36
C THR A 136 -24.20 28.66 2.09
N GLU A 137 -25.17 29.04 2.92
CA GLU A 137 -25.82 30.35 2.89
C GLU A 137 -24.89 31.52 3.21
N ARG A 138 -24.01 31.39 4.22
CA ARG A 138 -23.04 32.44 4.57
C ARG A 138 -21.94 32.56 3.51
N LYS A 139 -21.47 31.44 2.96
CA LYS A 139 -20.53 31.38 1.84
C LYS A 139 -21.13 32.05 0.61
N THR A 140 -22.38 31.72 0.26
CA THR A 140 -23.07 32.35 -0.89
C THR A 140 -23.35 33.83 -0.65
N ARG A 141 -23.65 34.28 0.58
CA ARG A 141 -23.78 35.72 0.90
C ARG A 141 -22.46 36.47 0.84
N LEU A 142 -21.37 35.92 1.37
CA LEU A 142 -20.03 36.51 1.27
C LEU A 142 -19.58 36.62 -0.20
N LEU A 143 -19.83 35.58 -1.00
CA LEU A 143 -19.53 35.58 -2.43
C LEU A 143 -20.48 36.48 -3.24
N ARG A 144 -21.77 36.60 -2.87
CA ARG A 144 -22.75 37.48 -3.53
C ARG A 144 -22.65 38.94 -3.09
N GLY A 145 -22.09 39.25 -1.92
CA GLY A 145 -21.86 40.61 -1.44
C GLY A 145 -20.93 41.42 -2.36
N VAL A 146 -20.14 40.73 -3.20
CA VAL A 146 -19.32 41.30 -4.27
C VAL A 146 -20.10 41.41 -5.59
N ARG A 147 -21.40 41.78 -5.53
CA ARG A 147 -22.18 42.13 -6.74
C ARG A 147 -22.00 43.59 -7.17
N GLY A 148 -21.12 44.35 -6.50
CA GLY A 148 -20.88 45.77 -6.78
C GLY A 148 -19.49 46.14 -7.32
N ALA A 149 -18.48 45.28 -7.23
CA ALA A 149 -17.14 45.57 -7.75
C ALA A 149 -16.40 44.26 -8.06
N GLY A 150 -16.31 43.91 -9.35
CA GLY A 150 -15.42 42.87 -9.89
C GLY A 150 -15.64 41.46 -9.34
N GLN A 151 -16.19 40.56 -10.17
CA GLN A 151 -16.06 39.14 -9.89
C GLN A 151 -14.56 38.80 -9.87
N GLY A 152 -13.97 38.64 -8.69
CA GLY A 152 -12.61 38.14 -8.53
C GLY A 152 -12.57 36.68 -8.95
N GLN A 153 -12.50 36.43 -10.25
CA GLN A 153 -12.29 35.10 -10.79
C GLN A 153 -10.81 34.77 -10.59
N ILE A 154 -10.55 33.75 -9.77
CA ILE A 154 -9.22 33.16 -9.67
C ILE A 154 -9.08 32.28 -10.90
N TYR A 155 -8.32 32.77 -11.89
CA TYR A 155 -7.96 32.00 -13.06
C TYR A 155 -6.67 31.27 -12.74
N TYR A 156 -6.76 29.95 -12.56
CA TYR A 156 -5.58 29.12 -12.48
C TYR A 156 -5.02 28.93 -13.90
N GLN A 157 -3.76 29.29 -14.11
CA GLN A 157 -3.03 28.91 -15.31
C GLN A 157 -2.08 27.78 -14.93
N PRO A 158 -2.26 26.58 -15.50
CA PRO A 158 -1.32 25.50 -15.28
C PRO A 158 0.07 25.94 -15.71
N ASP A 159 1.03 25.87 -14.80
CA ASP A 159 2.43 26.12 -15.15
C ASP A 159 3.12 24.82 -15.60
N SER A 160 4.34 24.92 -16.13
CA SER A 160 5.05 23.74 -16.64
C SER A 160 5.50 22.76 -15.55
N GLY A 161 5.31 23.09 -14.27
CA GLY A 161 5.55 22.23 -13.11
C GLY A 161 4.26 21.73 -12.45
N ASP A 162 3.09 22.14 -12.95
CA ASP A 162 1.83 21.47 -12.65
C ASP A 162 1.81 20.12 -13.36
N ASP A 163 2.36 19.13 -12.67
CA ASP A 163 2.16 17.73 -12.96
C ASP A 163 0.67 17.42 -12.74
N ILE A 164 -0.17 17.73 -13.73
CA ILE A 164 -1.50 17.12 -13.86
C ILE A 164 -1.23 15.68 -14.27
N ASP A 165 -0.85 14.86 -13.32
CA ASP A 165 -0.79 13.43 -13.51
C ASP A 165 -2.22 12.90 -13.54
N ASP A 166 -2.58 12.20 -14.62
CA ASP A 166 -3.86 11.48 -14.72
C ASP A 166 -3.91 10.26 -13.76
N GLU A 167 -2.94 10.12 -12.85
CA GLU A 167 -2.85 9.02 -11.89
C GLU A 167 -3.67 9.43 -10.65
N ASP A 168 -4.97 9.13 -10.69
CA ASP A 168 -5.90 9.38 -9.58
C ASP A 168 -5.33 8.71 -8.31
N PRO A 169 -5.02 9.47 -7.24
CA PRO A 169 -4.48 8.90 -6.01
C PRO A 169 -5.44 7.93 -5.33
N ASP A 170 -6.72 7.93 -5.72
CA ASP A 170 -7.74 7.02 -5.21
C ASP A 170 -7.87 5.72 -6.05
N ASP A 171 -7.21 5.58 -7.21
CA ASP A 171 -7.27 4.37 -8.06
C ASP A 171 -6.58 3.14 -7.42
N ASP A 172 -5.64 3.36 -6.49
CA ASP A 172 -4.99 2.32 -5.68
C ASP A 172 -5.74 2.04 -4.35
N LEU A 173 -6.89 2.71 -4.09
CA LEU A 173 -7.68 2.52 -2.86
C LEU A 173 -8.77 1.45 -3.04
N ASP A 174 -8.45 0.22 -2.65
CA ASP A 174 -9.45 -0.84 -2.44
C ASP A 174 -10.27 -0.54 -1.15
N VAL A 175 -11.31 0.30 -1.25
CA VAL A 175 -12.34 0.51 -0.18
C VAL A 175 -13.51 -0.46 -0.28
#